data_AF-A0A8C4K4U3-F1
#
_entry.id   AF-A0A8C4K4U3-F1
#
_cell.length_a   1.000
_cell.length_b   1.000
_cell.length_c   1.000
_cell.angle_alpha   90.00
_cell.angle_beta   90.00
_cell.angle_gamma   90.00
#
_symmetry.space_group_name_H-M   'P 1'
#
loop_
_entity.id
_entity.type
_entity.pdbx_description
1 polymer ?
#
loop_
_entity_poly.entity_id
_entity_poly.type
_entity_poly.pdbx_seq_one_letter_code
_entity_poly.pdbx_strand_id
1 'polypeptide(L)'
;MAAVFAALRVLLGLFFLLTGAVKLSDRLSADLHRHMQAQFGRFADVFPLAEFGYKPEPGRYLEAVGWVEVVAGLLLAVGPQLLQELSNFVLTAVMIGAIYTLLALKEPVATCVPAAVCLGLLLLLSVRGRAAPAKGKFE
;
A
#
# COMPACT_ATOMS: atom_id res chain seq x y z
N MET A 1 -15.62 -18.86 -8.40
CA MET A 1 -14.31 -18.45 -7.82
C MET A 1 -13.73 -17.21 -8.49
N ALA A 2 -13.61 -17.13 -9.82
CA ALA A 2 -13.00 -15.96 -10.49
C ALA A 2 -13.70 -14.61 -10.20
N ALA A 3 -15.03 -14.58 -10.17
CA ALA A 3 -15.80 -13.36 -9.89
C ALA A 3 -15.56 -12.80 -8.48
N VAL A 4 -15.36 -13.66 -7.48
CA VAL A 4 -15.09 -13.25 -6.09
C VAL A 4 -13.75 -12.52 -6.02
N PHE A 5 -12.72 -13.01 -6.72
CA PHE A 5 -11.40 -12.36 -6.74
C PHE A 5 -11.40 -11.06 -7.53
N ALA A 6 -12.15 -11.00 -8.63
CA ALA A 6 -12.35 -9.76 -9.38
C ALA A 6 -13.03 -8.70 -8.49
N ALA A 7 -14.11 -9.08 -7.80
CA ALA A 7 -14.78 -8.20 -6.84
C ALA A 7 -13.84 -7.78 -5.69
N LEU A 8 -13.03 -8.71 -5.17
CA LEU A 8 -12.05 -8.42 -4.12
C LEU A 8 -11.00 -7.40 -4.57
N ARG A 9 -10.49 -7.52 -5.80
CA ARG A 9 -9.53 -6.57 -6.39
C ARG A 9 -10.14 -5.18 -6.56
N VAL A 10 -11.37 -5.11 -7.05
CA VAL A 10 -12.10 -3.84 -7.21
C VAL A 10 -12.35 -3.19 -5.85
N LEU A 11 -12.82 -3.96 -4.86
CA LEU A 11 -13.04 -3.48 -3.49
C LEU A 11 -11.76 -2.97 -2.83
N LEU A 12 -10.67 -3.76 -2.90
CA LEU A 12 -9.37 -3.35 -2.37
C LEU A 12 -8.81 -2.13 -3.11
N GLY A 13 -8.89 -2.11 -4.44
CA GLY A 13 -8.41 -1.00 -5.25
C GLY A 13 -9.14 0.30 -4.92
N LEU A 14 -10.47 0.25 -4.77
CA LEU A 14 -11.25 1.39 -4.30
C LEU A 14 -10.90 1.79 -2.87
N PHE A 15 -10.69 0.83 -1.97
CA PHE A 15 -10.27 1.13 -0.60
C PHE A 15 -8.93 1.85 -0.58
N PHE A 16 -7.92 1.37 -1.31
CA PHE A 16 -6.60 2.00 -1.43
C PHE A 16 -6.64 3.36 -2.13
N LEU A 17 -7.51 3.50 -3.14
CA LEU A 17 -7.77 4.79 -3.77
C LEU A 17 -8.30 5.80 -2.75
N LEU A 18 -9.25 5.40 -1.91
CA LEU A 18 -9.85 6.25 -0.89
C LEU A 18 -8.85 6.56 0.23
N THR A 19 -8.13 5.58 0.76
CA THR A 19 -7.13 5.80 1.82
C THR A 19 -5.95 6.64 1.33
N GLY A 20 -5.47 6.41 0.11
CA GLY A 20 -4.44 7.22 -0.54
C GLY A 20 -4.93 8.65 -0.80
N ALA A 21 -6.17 8.82 -1.26
CA ALA A 21 -6.78 10.14 -1.43
C ALA A 21 -6.93 10.87 -0.09
N VAL A 22 -7.24 10.17 1.01
CA VAL A 22 -7.25 10.75 2.36
C VAL A 22 -5.85 11.19 2.79
N LYS A 23 -4.80 10.42 2.45
CA LYS A 23 -3.40 10.80 2.74
C LYS A 23 -2.96 12.03 1.92
N LEU A 24 -3.40 12.15 0.67
CA LEU A 24 -3.11 13.30 -0.20
C LEU A 24 -3.97 14.52 0.10
N SER A 25 -5.18 14.32 0.62
CA SER A 25 -6.10 15.41 0.92
C SER A 25 -5.66 16.11 2.21
N ASP A 26 -4.85 17.17 2.04
CA ASP A 26 -4.40 18.14 3.06
C ASP A 26 -5.52 18.78 3.91
N ARG A 27 -6.79 18.42 3.67
CA ARG A 27 -7.98 19.11 4.18
C ARG A 27 -8.68 18.46 5.37
N LEU A 28 -8.29 17.25 5.82
CA LEU A 28 -9.04 16.59 6.91
C LEU A 28 -8.63 17.03 8.33
N SER A 29 -7.39 17.46 8.57
CA SER A 29 -6.92 18.10 9.82
C SER A 29 -5.42 18.40 9.77
N ALA A 30 -5.03 19.66 9.99
CA ALA A 30 -3.61 20.07 10.09
C ALA A 30 -2.88 19.37 11.26
N ASP A 31 -3.59 19.00 12.32
CA ASP A 31 -3.07 18.24 13.45
C ASP A 31 -2.80 16.78 13.10
N LEU A 32 -3.68 16.16 12.30
CA LEU A 32 -3.48 14.80 11.81
C LEU A 32 -2.32 14.72 10.81
N HIS A 33 -2.18 15.75 9.98
CA HIS A 33 -1.06 15.86 9.04
C HIS A 33 0.28 16.03 9.76
N ARG A 34 0.35 16.84 10.84
CA ARG A 34 1.54 16.90 11.70
C ARG A 34 1.83 15.59 12.42
N HIS A 35 0.79 14.89 12.90
CA HIS A 35 0.95 13.61 13.58
C HIS A 35 1.47 12.52 12.62
N MET A 36 0.91 12.46 11.40
CA MET A 36 1.36 11.56 10.36
C MET A 36 2.76 11.93 9.84
N GLN A 37 3.09 13.21 9.69
CA GLN A 37 4.45 13.64 9.35
C GLN A 37 5.46 13.24 10.45
N ALA A 38 5.11 13.37 11.74
CA ALA A 38 5.99 12.90 12.80
C ALA A 38 6.18 11.38 12.77
N GLN A 39 5.12 10.61 12.45
CA GLN A 39 5.21 9.15 12.26
C GLN A 39 6.03 8.80 11.01
N PHE A 40 5.83 9.47 9.89
CA PHE A 40 6.59 9.26 8.65
C PHE A 40 8.06 9.69 8.78
N GLY A 41 8.36 10.66 9.63
CA GLY A 41 9.73 11.02 9.99
C GLY A 41 10.42 9.91 10.78
N ARG A 42 9.69 9.19 11.64
CA ARG A 42 10.17 7.95 12.27
C ARG A 42 10.23 6.78 11.31
N PHE A 43 9.34 6.70 10.32
CA PHE A 43 9.37 5.70 9.25
C PHE A 43 10.61 5.85 8.37
N ALA A 44 10.99 7.09 8.08
CA ALA A 44 12.22 7.44 7.37
C ALA A 44 13.47 7.09 8.18
N ASP A 45 13.40 7.08 9.51
CA ASP A 45 14.52 6.73 10.41
C ASP A 45 14.79 5.22 10.45
N VAL A 46 13.73 4.39 10.37
CA VAL A 46 13.83 2.91 10.34
C VAL A 46 13.86 2.34 8.93
N PHE A 47 13.75 3.18 7.90
CA PHE A 47 13.90 2.74 6.53
C PHE A 47 15.36 2.35 6.29
N PRO A 48 15.68 1.23 5.63
CA PRO A 48 17.07 0.83 5.40
C PRO A 48 17.88 1.85 4.58
N LEU A 49 17.23 2.81 3.91
CA LEU A 49 17.89 3.96 3.27
C LEU A 49 18.38 5.04 4.26
N ALA A 50 17.95 5.01 5.52
CA ALA A 50 18.53 5.84 6.59
C ALA A 50 20.01 5.50 6.83
N GLU A 51 20.38 4.22 6.70
CA GLU A 51 21.78 3.78 6.75
C GLU A 51 22.61 4.32 5.57
N PHE A 52 21.95 4.75 4.47
CA PHE A 52 22.58 5.44 3.35
C PHE A 52 22.61 6.98 3.52
N GLY A 53 22.15 7.52 4.66
CA GLY A 53 22.20 8.95 4.97
C GLY A 53 21.13 9.81 4.30
N TYR A 54 20.17 9.21 3.60
CA TYR A 54 19.08 9.95 2.96
C TYR A 54 17.84 9.93 3.85
N LYS A 55 17.53 11.09 4.45
CA LYS A 55 16.36 11.26 5.31
C LYS A 55 15.29 12.03 4.54
N PRO A 56 14.33 11.35 3.88
CA PRO A 56 13.28 12.03 3.13
C PRO A 56 12.42 12.86 4.08
N GLU A 57 12.06 14.08 3.65
CA GLU A 57 11.12 14.92 4.38
C GLU A 57 9.79 14.17 4.57
N PRO A 58 9.26 14.12 5.80
CA PRO A 58 8.09 13.31 6.11
C PRO A 58 6.85 13.65 5.28
N GLY A 59 6.66 14.94 4.97
CA GLY A 59 5.56 15.41 4.12
C GLY A 59 5.65 14.85 2.70
N ARG A 60 6.84 14.94 2.08
CA ARG A 60 7.08 14.40 0.73
C ARG A 60 6.98 12.89 0.68
N TYR A 61 7.38 12.20 1.75
CA TYR A 61 7.30 10.74 1.83
C TYR A 61 5.84 10.25 1.99
N LEU A 62 5.04 10.93 2.82
CA LEU A 62 3.61 10.68 2.94
C LEU A 62 2.86 10.96 1.65
N GLU A 63 3.17 12.07 0.98
CA GLU A 63 2.57 12.41 -0.32
C GLU A 63 2.94 11.39 -1.40
N ALA A 64 4.21 10.97 -1.46
CA ALA A 64 4.65 9.94 -2.39
C ALA A 64 3.94 8.60 -2.15
N VAL A 65 3.82 8.16 -0.89
CA VAL A 65 3.11 6.92 -0.55
C VAL A 65 1.61 7.04 -0.87
N GLY A 66 1.00 8.20 -0.61
CA GLY A 66 -0.39 8.48 -0.96
C GLY A 66 -0.63 8.41 -2.48
N TRP A 67 0.23 9.02 -3.29
CA TRP A 67 0.16 8.92 -4.75
C TRP A 67 0.35 7.49 -5.23
N VAL A 68 1.28 6.74 -4.64
CA VAL A 68 1.49 5.32 -4.95
C VAL A 68 0.24 4.50 -4.62
N GLU A 69 -0.39 4.70 -3.47
CA GLU A 69 -1.63 4.00 -3.11
C GLU A 69 -2.81 4.37 -4.00
N VAL A 70 -2.95 5.64 -4.39
CA VAL A 70 -3.99 6.08 -5.31
C VAL A 70 -3.80 5.46 -6.68
N VAL A 71 -2.59 5.58 -7.25
CA VAL A 71 -2.29 5.07 -8.59
C VAL A 71 -2.38 3.54 -8.60
N ALA A 72 -1.76 2.86 -7.63
CA ALA A 72 -1.80 1.40 -7.55
C ALA A 72 -3.20 0.88 -7.20
N GLY A 73 -3.95 1.57 -6.34
CA GLY A 73 -5.35 1.24 -6.03
C GLY A 73 -6.25 1.36 -7.25
N LEU A 74 -6.11 2.44 -8.03
CA LEU A 74 -6.83 2.61 -9.28
C LEU A 74 -6.47 1.52 -10.29
N LEU A 75 -5.18 1.27 -10.50
CA LEU A 75 -4.69 0.24 -11.40
C LEU A 75 -5.09 -1.19 -10.95
N LEU A 76 -5.22 -1.44 -9.65
CA LEU A 76 -5.73 -2.71 -9.13
C LEU A 76 -7.23 -2.88 -9.42
N ALA A 77 -8.01 -1.79 -9.37
CA ALA A 77 -9.45 -1.82 -9.59
C ALA A 77 -9.84 -1.91 -11.08
N VAL A 78 -9.21 -1.11 -11.94
CA VAL A 78 -9.59 -0.99 -13.37
C VAL A 78 -8.50 -1.43 -14.34
N GLY A 79 -7.29 -1.73 -13.87
CA GLY A 79 -6.17 -2.09 -14.74
C GLY A 79 -6.31 -3.48 -15.37
N PRO A 80 -5.61 -3.74 -16.48
CA PRO A 80 -5.48 -5.08 -17.06
C PRO A 80 -4.61 -5.99 -16.17
N GLN A 81 -4.64 -7.30 -16.43
CA GLN A 81 -4.08 -8.32 -15.54
C GLN A 81 -2.61 -8.09 -15.12
N LEU A 82 -1.75 -7.63 -16.03
CA LEU A 82 -0.35 -7.29 -15.73
C LEU A 82 -0.22 -6.09 -14.77
N LEU A 83 -1.01 -5.05 -14.99
CA LEU A 83 -1.04 -3.85 -14.14
C LEU A 83 -1.65 -4.17 -12.77
N GLN A 84 -2.63 -5.06 -12.70
CA GLN A 84 -3.17 -5.55 -11.43
C GLN A 84 -2.12 -6.31 -10.63
N GLU A 85 -1.34 -7.19 -11.27
CA GLU A 85 -0.26 -7.93 -10.61
C GLU A 85 0.84 -7.01 -10.09
N LEU A 86 1.28 -6.05 -10.92
CA LEU A 86 2.27 -5.05 -10.52
C LEU A 86 1.75 -4.19 -9.36
N SER A 87 0.52 -3.71 -9.46
CA SER A 87 -0.12 -2.90 -8.40
C SER A 87 -0.27 -3.69 -7.11
N ASN A 88 -0.63 -4.98 -7.21
CA ASN A 88 -0.73 -5.86 -6.05
C ASN A 88 0.63 -6.04 -5.37
N PHE A 89 1.71 -6.17 -6.14
CA PHE A 89 3.07 -6.27 -5.60
C PHE A 89 3.51 -4.97 -4.91
N VAL A 90 3.26 -3.83 -5.55
CA VAL A 90 3.55 -2.49 -5.00
C VAL A 90 2.75 -2.24 -3.72
N LEU A 91 1.43 -2.45 -3.74
CA LEU A 91 0.58 -2.29 -2.57
C LEU A 91 0.99 -3.23 -1.43
N THR A 92 1.37 -4.48 -1.75
CA THR A 92 1.89 -5.42 -0.75
C THR A 92 3.16 -4.88 -0.08
N ALA A 93 4.11 -4.35 -0.86
CA ALA A 93 5.32 -3.75 -0.32
C ALA A 93 5.03 -2.53 0.56
N VAL A 94 4.09 -1.66 0.13
CA VAL A 94 3.63 -0.51 0.93
C VAL A 94 3.00 -0.96 2.24
N MET A 95 2.16 -2.00 2.23
CA MET A 95 1.53 -2.53 3.44
C MET A 95 2.52 -3.21 4.39
N ILE A 96 3.52 -3.92 3.86
CA ILE A 96 4.62 -4.48 4.66
C ILE A 96 5.40 -3.35 5.34
N GLY A 97 5.74 -2.30 4.58
CA GLY A 97 6.40 -1.12 5.12
C GLY A 97 5.58 -0.47 6.24
N ALA A 98 4.28 -0.27 6.02
CA ALA A 98 3.37 0.29 7.02
C ALA A 98 3.27 -0.57 8.29
N ILE A 99 3.21 -1.90 8.16
CA ILE A 99 3.17 -2.81 9.32
C ILE A 99 4.49 -2.81 10.06
N TYR A 100 5.62 -2.89 9.33
CA TYR A 100 6.95 -2.84 9.93
C TYR A 100 7.12 -1.58 10.75
N THR A 101 6.69 -0.45 10.20
CA THR A 101 6.82 0.81 10.90
C THR A 101 5.84 0.96 12.06
N LEU A 102 4.59 0.48 11.95
CA LEU A 102 3.65 0.41 13.08
C LEU A 102 4.21 -0.44 14.23
N LEU A 103 4.86 -1.56 13.91
CA LEU A 103 5.54 -2.41 14.90
C LEU A 103 6.74 -1.71 15.53
N ALA A 104 7.55 -0.99 14.74
CA ALA A 104 8.67 -0.20 15.24
C ALA A 104 8.23 0.95 16.16
N LEU A 105 7.07 1.56 15.88
CA LEU A 105 6.50 2.64 16.70
C LEU A 105 5.73 2.15 17.94
N LYS A 106 5.54 0.83 18.12
CA LYS A 106 4.75 0.22 19.22
C LYS A 106 3.32 0.78 19.34
N GLU A 107 2.72 1.12 18.20
CA GLU A 107 1.31 1.49 18.14
C GLU A 107 0.42 0.27 18.51
N PRO A 108 -0.77 0.51 19.09
CA PRO A 108 -1.68 -0.57 19.45
C PRO A 108 -2.03 -1.41 18.22
N VAL A 109 -2.03 -2.73 18.39
CA VAL A 109 -2.26 -3.72 17.32
C VAL A 109 -3.61 -3.51 16.62
N ALA A 110 -4.57 -2.85 17.30
CA ALA A 110 -5.85 -2.42 16.76
C ALA A 110 -5.72 -1.51 15.52
N THR A 111 -4.73 -0.60 15.50
CA THR A 111 -4.43 0.25 14.34
C THR A 111 -3.76 -0.53 13.20
N CYS A 112 -3.16 -1.69 13.53
CA CYS A 112 -2.52 -2.60 12.59
C CYS A 112 -3.50 -3.56 11.91
N VAL A 113 -4.72 -3.74 12.45
CA VAL A 113 -5.75 -4.63 11.91
C VAL A 113 -6.11 -4.30 10.46
N PRO A 114 -6.53 -3.07 10.09
CA PRO A 114 -6.86 -2.77 8.70
C PRO A 114 -5.67 -2.99 7.76
N ALA A 115 -4.46 -2.69 8.22
CA ALA A 115 -3.25 -2.90 7.44
C ALA A 115 -2.95 -4.40 7.21
N ALA A 116 -3.05 -5.20 8.26
CA ALA A 116 -2.85 -6.64 8.23
C ALA A 116 -3.91 -7.38 7.40
N VAL A 117 -5.18 -6.96 7.50
CA VAL A 117 -6.27 -7.50 6.67
C VAL A 117 -6.01 -7.19 5.20
N CYS A 118 -5.66 -5.96 4.85
CA CYS A 118 -5.33 -5.61 3.46
C CYS A 118 -4.11 -6.38 2.95
N LEU A 119 -3.06 -6.50 3.77
CA LEU A 119 -1.88 -7.30 3.42
C LEU A 119 -2.26 -8.76 3.15
N GLY A 120 -3.04 -9.38 4.04
CA GLY A 120 -3.48 -10.76 3.89
C GLY A 120 -4.28 -10.99 2.61
N LEU A 121 -5.18 -10.06 2.26
CA LEU A 121 -5.96 -10.15 1.02
C LEU A 121 -5.09 -9.94 -0.23
N LEU A 122 -4.14 -8.98 -0.21
CA LEU A 122 -3.20 -8.76 -1.32
C LEU A 122 -2.25 -9.94 -1.53
N LEU A 123 -1.79 -10.58 -0.45
CA LEU A 123 -0.99 -11.81 -0.50
C LEU A 123 -1.79 -12.97 -1.08
N LEU A 124 -3.05 -13.10 -0.69
CA LEU A 124 -3.96 -14.13 -1.23
C LEU A 124 -4.16 -13.94 -2.74
N LEU A 125 -4.31 -12.69 -3.20
CA LEU A 125 -4.36 -12.35 -4.61
C LEU A 125 -3.01 -12.60 -5.33
N SER A 126 -1.88 -12.35 -4.66
CA SER A 126 -0.53 -12.53 -5.20
C SER A 126 -0.18 -14.00 -5.42
N VAL A 127 -0.46 -14.86 -4.44
CA VAL A 127 -0.16 -16.29 -4.50
C VAL A 127 -0.97 -16.96 -5.61
N ARG A 128 -2.22 -16.54 -5.84
CA ARG A 128 -3.04 -17.07 -6.95
C ARG A 128 -2.70 -16.49 -8.31
N GLY A 129 -2.23 -15.23 -8.40
CA GLY A 129 -1.70 -14.65 -9.64
C GLY A 129 -0.52 -15.47 -10.18
N ARG A 130 0.43 -15.84 -9.31
CA ARG A 130 1.54 -16.74 -9.66
C ARG A 130 1.11 -18.16 -10.02
N ALA A 131 -0.04 -18.61 -9.54
CA ALA A 131 -0.60 -19.93 -9.83
C ALA A 131 -1.38 -19.98 -11.17
N ALA A 132 -1.64 -18.83 -11.81
CA ALA A 132 -2.13 -18.81 -13.19
C ALA A 132 -0.95 -19.16 -14.11
N PRO A 133 -0.96 -20.33 -14.79
CA PRO A 133 0.16 -20.69 -15.64
C PRO A 133 0.27 -19.64 -16.74
N ALA A 134 1.48 -19.13 -16.94
CA ALA A 134 1.87 -18.49 -18.18
C ALA A 134 1.56 -19.48 -19.31
N LYS A 135 0.43 -19.31 -19.99
CA LYS A 135 0.26 -19.86 -21.33
C LYS A 135 1.24 -19.08 -22.20
N GLY A 136 2.49 -19.51 -22.17
CA GLY A 136 3.46 -19.20 -23.21
C GLY A 136 2.90 -19.75 -24.51
N LYS A 137 2.21 -18.88 -25.26
CA LYS A 137 2.19 -19.02 -26.71
C LYS A 137 3.55 -18.50 -27.17
N PHE A 138 4.50 -19.41 -27.25
CA PHE A 138 5.61 -19.23 -28.18
C PHE A 138 5.25 -20.09 -29.40
N GLU A 139 5.13 -19.40 -30.53
CA GLU A 139 4.90 -19.97 -31.87
C GLU A 139 6.02 -20.92 -32.29
#